data_AF-A0A7S2WG51-F1
#
_entry.id   AF-A0A7S2WG51-F1
#
_cell.length_a   1.000
_cell.length_b   1.000
_cell.length_c   1.000
_cell.angle_alpha   90.00
_cell.angle_beta   90.00
_cell.angle_gamma   90.00
#
_symmetry.space_group_name_H-M   'P 1'
#
loop_
_entity.id
_entity.type
_entity.pdbx_description
1 polymer ?
#
loop_
_entity_poly.entity_id
_entity_poly.type
_entity_poly.pdbx_seq_one_letter_code
_entity_poly.pdbx_strand_id
1 'polypeptide(L)'
;LGLPGRVLGISVDTAFFTGNQAPRISVLAAELSPSMAQGDHWLPGAAERVAAGGGQRGTAATNQEITAVEEALRQVEWHELLPTTELRPGYPGTSLHFFPTPRNLPLQRVTHLRLNYFPDGGVARLRVWGLVSRDLQGELLVAGKALDMAAVENGGRGIACSNQHYGVPRNLLQPGRGVDMGDGWETARHPHRPPVVAIDPATGLSASDLSDWYWEG
;
A
#
# COMPACT_ATOMS: atom_id res chain seq x y z
N LEU A 1 -5.10 6.82 2.35
CA LEU A 1 -4.57 5.43 2.19
C LEU A 1 -5.50 4.69 1.25
N GLY A 2 -5.06 3.60 0.61
CA GLY A 2 -5.96 2.78 -0.23
C GLY A 2 -7.07 2.13 0.57
N LEU A 3 -6.77 1.74 1.81
CA LEU A 3 -7.73 1.27 2.80
C LEU A 3 -7.37 1.87 4.17
N PRO A 4 -8.38 2.19 5.00
CA PRO A 4 -8.15 2.65 6.35
C PRO A 4 -7.65 1.50 7.24
N GLY A 5 -6.83 1.80 8.23
CA GLY A 5 -6.25 0.75 9.05
C GLY A 5 -5.24 1.21 10.08
N ARG A 6 -4.79 0.25 10.90
CA ARG A 6 -3.70 0.47 11.83
C ARG A 6 -2.38 0.42 11.07
N VAL A 7 -1.58 1.47 11.18
CA VAL A 7 -0.21 1.48 10.63
C VAL A 7 0.73 0.75 11.60
N LEU A 8 1.57 -0.13 11.06
CA LEU A 8 2.58 -0.89 11.81
C LEU A 8 4.00 -0.45 11.47
N GLY A 9 4.21 0.09 10.27
CA GLY A 9 5.48 0.66 9.88
C GLY A 9 5.41 1.33 8.52
N ILE A 10 6.46 2.06 8.19
CA ILE A 10 6.63 2.73 6.91
C ILE A 10 8.00 2.37 6.33
N SER A 11 8.08 2.31 5.01
CA SER A 11 9.36 2.19 4.32
C SER A 11 9.51 3.30 3.28
N VAL A 12 10.66 3.94 3.27
CA VAL A 12 11.00 5.05 2.40
C VAL A 12 12.20 4.66 1.55
N ASP A 13 12.03 4.71 0.24
CA ASP A 13 13.05 4.36 -0.74
C ASP A 13 13.49 5.61 -1.47
N THR A 14 14.76 5.99 -1.31
CA THR A 14 15.40 7.11 -2.02
C THR A 14 16.12 6.66 -3.29
N ALA A 15 15.87 5.43 -3.79
CA ALA A 15 16.54 4.90 -4.99
C ALA A 15 16.58 5.91 -6.13
N PHE A 16 17.71 5.95 -6.83
CA PHE A 16 17.99 6.87 -7.94
C PHE A 16 18.20 8.35 -7.57
N PHE A 17 17.94 8.77 -6.32
CA PHE A 17 18.25 10.10 -5.82
C PHE A 17 19.60 10.11 -5.08
N THR A 18 20.70 10.33 -5.80
CA THR A 18 22.09 10.20 -5.28
C THR A 18 22.75 11.55 -4.96
N GLY A 19 21.96 12.53 -4.54
CA GLY A 19 22.42 13.91 -4.29
C GLY A 19 21.29 14.93 -4.20
N ASN A 20 20.10 14.58 -4.72
CA ASN A 20 18.88 15.38 -4.67
C ASN A 20 17.73 14.63 -3.96
N GLN A 21 18.03 13.65 -3.10
CA GLN A 21 17.05 13.06 -2.21
C GLN A 21 16.58 14.09 -1.18
N ALA A 22 15.36 13.91 -0.65
CA ALA A 22 14.93 14.70 0.49
C ALA A 22 15.90 14.48 1.67
N PRO A 23 16.59 15.51 2.21
CA PRO A 23 17.57 15.32 3.29
C PRO A 23 16.91 14.80 4.56
N ARG A 24 15.73 15.33 4.88
CA ARG A 24 14.90 14.88 5.99
C ARG A 24 13.44 14.82 5.57
N ILE A 25 12.70 13.93 6.20
CA ILE A 25 11.24 13.85 6.09
C ILE A 25 10.58 13.74 7.45
N SER A 26 9.29 14.06 7.52
CA SER A 26 8.42 13.61 8.61
C SER A 26 7.13 13.05 8.04
N VAL A 27 6.45 12.20 8.80
CA VAL A 27 5.15 11.65 8.40
C VAL A 27 4.15 11.89 9.50
N LEU A 28 3.03 12.50 9.16
CA LEU A 28 1.88 12.65 10.05
C LEU A 28 0.76 11.71 9.59
N ALA A 29 -0.08 11.29 10.53
CA ALA A 29 -1.24 10.44 10.31
C ALA A 29 -2.51 11.11 10.85
N ALA A 30 -3.64 10.82 10.21
CA ALA A 30 -4.95 11.30 10.65
C ALA A 30 -6.05 10.26 10.40
N GLU A 31 -7.05 10.30 11.27
CA GLU A 31 -8.36 9.70 11.03
C GLU A 31 -9.35 10.80 10.67
N LEU A 32 -9.77 10.84 9.40
CA LEU A 32 -10.82 11.76 8.98
C LEU A 32 -12.19 11.17 9.30
N SER A 33 -13.13 12.05 9.65
CA SER A 33 -14.52 11.67 9.83
C SER A 33 -15.10 11.13 8.51
N PRO A 34 -16.11 10.24 8.54
CA PRO A 34 -16.73 9.69 7.33
C PRO A 34 -17.23 10.76 6.35
N SER A 35 -17.73 11.89 6.85
CA SER A 35 -18.19 13.01 6.03
C SER A 35 -17.06 13.73 5.30
N MET A 36 -15.86 13.81 5.90
CA MET A 36 -14.68 14.39 5.25
C MET A 36 -13.96 13.40 4.33
N ALA A 37 -14.00 12.10 4.67
CA ALA A 37 -13.35 11.03 3.93
C ALA A 37 -14.10 10.58 2.67
N GLN A 38 -15.25 11.19 2.36
CA GLN A 38 -16.06 10.88 1.17
C GLN A 38 -15.41 11.51 -0.08
N GLY A 39 -14.37 10.84 -0.57
CA GLY A 39 -13.51 11.32 -1.66
C GLY A 39 -12.40 12.26 -1.17
N ASP A 40 -11.64 12.81 -2.12
CA ASP A 40 -10.47 13.64 -1.83
C ASP A 40 -10.78 15.16 -1.87
N HIS A 41 -12.06 15.54 -2.03
CA HIS A 41 -12.48 16.95 -2.18
C HIS A 41 -12.30 17.82 -0.93
N TRP A 42 -12.08 17.21 0.24
CA TRP A 42 -11.81 17.95 1.47
C TRP A 42 -10.49 18.75 1.40
N LEU A 43 -9.55 18.32 0.55
CA LEU A 43 -8.27 18.98 0.35
C LEU A 43 -8.26 19.73 -0.99
N PRO A 44 -8.21 21.08 -1.00
CA PRO A 44 -8.11 21.86 -2.23
C PRO A 44 -6.92 21.42 -3.09
N GLY A 45 -7.13 21.26 -4.39
CA GLY A 45 -6.08 20.83 -5.32
C GLY A 45 -5.70 19.35 -5.23
N ALA A 46 -6.46 18.52 -4.48
CA ALA A 46 -6.29 17.08 -4.53
C ALA A 46 -6.45 16.57 -5.97
N ALA A 47 -5.40 15.91 -6.47
CA ALA A 47 -5.42 15.30 -7.78
C ALA A 47 -6.15 13.96 -7.74
N GLU A 48 -6.87 13.64 -8.81
CA GLU A 48 -7.41 12.30 -8.99
C GLU A 48 -6.27 11.27 -9.01
N ARG A 49 -6.57 10.07 -8.53
CA ARG A 49 -5.65 8.94 -8.59
C ARG A 49 -5.34 8.61 -10.06
N VAL A 50 -4.14 8.95 -10.50
CA VAL A 50 -3.64 8.58 -11.83
C VAL A 50 -3.06 7.17 -11.83
N ALA A 51 -3.17 6.49 -12.97
CA ALA A 51 -2.48 5.24 -13.22
C ALA A 51 -0.95 5.42 -13.13
N ALA A 52 -0.21 4.32 -12.91
CA ALA A 52 1.24 4.35 -12.87
C ALA A 52 1.81 4.99 -14.16
N GLY A 53 2.69 5.98 -14.00
CA GLY A 53 3.27 6.74 -15.11
C GLY A 53 2.43 7.92 -15.62
N GLY A 54 1.19 8.11 -15.12
CA GLY A 54 0.31 9.23 -15.48
C GLY A 54 0.55 10.53 -14.71
N GLY A 55 1.62 10.61 -13.91
CA GLY A 55 1.93 11.80 -13.12
C GLY A 55 2.43 12.96 -13.97
N GLN A 56 1.91 14.16 -13.72
CA GLN A 56 2.42 15.39 -14.34
C GLN A 56 3.67 15.89 -13.58
N ARG A 57 4.69 16.33 -14.32
CA ARG A 57 5.92 16.92 -13.74
C ARG A 57 5.96 18.42 -14.01
N GLY A 58 6.61 19.18 -13.12
CA GLY A 58 6.89 20.60 -13.34
C GLY A 58 5.69 21.52 -13.10
N THR A 59 4.85 21.22 -12.12
CA THR A 59 3.79 22.12 -11.66
C THR A 59 4.26 22.92 -10.44
N ALA A 60 3.69 24.10 -10.24
CA ALA A 60 3.88 24.91 -9.04
C ALA A 60 2.52 25.40 -8.57
N ALA A 61 2.27 25.32 -7.27
CA ALA A 61 1.08 25.89 -6.67
C ALA A 61 1.22 27.41 -6.55
N THR A 62 0.13 28.12 -6.79
CA THR A 62 -0.01 29.54 -6.49
C THR A 62 -0.07 29.76 -4.98
N ASN A 63 0.23 30.98 -4.52
CA ASN A 63 0.11 31.32 -3.10
C ASN A 63 -1.31 31.11 -2.56
N GLN A 64 -2.34 31.37 -3.38
CA GLN A 64 -3.73 31.17 -2.99
C GLN A 64 -4.05 29.68 -2.78
N GLU A 65 -3.57 28.80 -3.65
CA GLU A 65 -3.72 27.34 -3.50
C GLU A 65 -3.00 26.85 -2.24
N ILE A 66 -1.79 27.35 -1.97
CA ILE A 66 -1.04 27.01 -0.75
C ILE A 66 -1.84 27.41 0.49
N THR A 67 -2.35 28.65 0.54
CA THR A 67 -3.16 29.13 1.68
C THR A 67 -4.42 28.28 1.87
N ALA A 68 -5.15 27.95 0.81
CA ALA A 68 -6.36 27.13 0.90
C ALA A 68 -6.06 25.71 1.42
N VAL A 69 -4.95 25.10 0.97
CA VAL A 69 -4.48 23.80 1.47
C VAL A 69 -4.10 23.90 2.95
N GLU A 70 -3.37 24.93 3.36
CA GLU A 70 -3.00 25.14 4.76
C GLU A 70 -4.23 25.30 5.67
N GLU A 71 -5.23 26.04 5.23
CA GLU A 71 -6.50 26.22 5.96
C GLU A 71 -7.25 24.89 6.13
N ALA A 72 -7.33 24.08 5.06
CA ALA A 72 -7.95 22.75 5.11
C ALA A 72 -7.17 21.79 6.04
N LEU A 73 -5.84 21.80 5.97
CA LEU A 73 -5.00 20.96 6.82
C LEU A 73 -5.13 21.29 8.31
N ARG A 74 -5.46 22.53 8.68
CA ARG A 74 -5.72 22.94 10.07
C ARG A 74 -7.02 22.40 10.64
N GLN A 75 -7.96 21.96 9.79
CA GLN A 75 -9.21 21.32 10.23
C GLN A 75 -9.01 19.85 10.63
N VAL A 76 -7.81 19.31 10.45
CA VAL A 76 -7.49 17.90 10.68
C VAL A 76 -6.54 17.76 11.87
N GLU A 77 -6.87 16.84 12.77
CA GLU A 77 -6.00 16.49 13.89
C GLU A 77 -4.89 15.53 13.43
N TRP A 78 -3.71 16.10 13.17
CA TRP A 78 -2.53 15.36 12.74
C TRP A 78 -1.72 14.83 13.91
N HIS A 79 -1.37 13.55 13.84
CA HIS A 79 -0.54 12.87 14.81
C HIS A 79 0.79 12.47 14.20
N GLU A 80 1.88 12.66 14.93
CA GLU A 80 3.21 12.29 14.44
C GLU A 80 3.35 10.77 14.32
N LEU A 81 3.52 10.30 13.09
CA LEU A 81 3.81 8.88 12.79
C LEU A 81 5.31 8.65 12.67
N LEU A 82 6.04 9.63 12.11
CA LEU A 82 7.49 9.65 12.03
C LEU A 82 7.96 11.09 12.30
N PRO A 83 8.78 11.36 13.34
CA PRO A 83 9.40 12.66 13.54
C PRO A 83 10.31 13.03 12.38
N THR A 84 10.75 14.28 12.34
CA THR A 84 11.76 14.72 11.37
C THR A 84 13.00 13.82 11.42
N THR A 85 13.23 13.06 10.36
CA THR A 85 14.23 11.98 10.28
C THR A 85 15.08 12.15 9.04
N GLU A 86 16.39 11.97 9.17
CA GLU A 86 17.34 12.01 8.06
C GLU A 86 17.21 10.81 7.13
N LEU A 87 17.33 11.07 5.84
CA LEU A 87 17.40 10.03 4.80
C LEU A 87 18.79 10.00 4.19
N ARG A 88 19.22 8.80 3.84
CA ARG A 88 20.46 8.56 3.11
C ARG A 88 20.23 8.67 1.59
N PRO A 89 21.28 9.02 0.82
CA PRO A 89 21.21 8.99 -0.64
C PRO A 89 20.86 7.60 -1.20
N GLY A 90 20.30 7.61 -2.40
CA GLY A 90 19.74 6.47 -3.11
C GLY A 90 20.73 5.48 -3.74
N TYR A 91 21.88 5.24 -3.11
CA TYR A 91 22.83 4.22 -3.58
C TYR A 91 22.35 2.80 -3.21
N PRO A 92 22.80 1.76 -3.94
CA PRO A 92 22.58 0.38 -3.55
C PRO A 92 23.00 0.13 -2.09
N GLY A 93 22.10 -0.45 -1.29
CA GLY A 93 22.33 -0.73 0.14
C GLY A 93 22.02 0.41 1.11
N THR A 94 21.89 1.66 0.64
CA THR A 94 21.57 2.81 1.50
C THR A 94 20.19 3.42 1.25
N SER A 95 19.59 3.16 0.07
CA SER A 95 18.36 3.83 -0.36
C SER A 95 17.13 3.51 0.48
N LEU A 96 17.09 2.33 1.09
CA LEU A 96 15.92 1.81 1.78
C LEU A 96 15.99 2.11 3.28
N HIS A 97 14.91 2.70 3.78
CA HIS A 97 14.74 3.08 5.18
C HIS A 97 13.46 2.44 5.70
N PHE A 98 13.54 1.81 6.87
CA PHE A 98 12.39 1.20 7.53
C PHE A 98 12.19 1.83 8.90
N PHE A 99 10.96 2.24 9.19
CA PHE A 99 10.60 2.83 10.47
C PHE A 99 9.37 2.13 11.04
N PRO A 100 9.45 1.54 12.25
CA PRO A 100 8.28 1.02 12.94
C PRO A 100 7.39 2.17 13.41
N THR A 101 6.08 1.94 13.51
CA THR A 101 5.15 2.90 14.07
C THR A 101 5.41 3.11 15.58
N PRO A 102 5.28 4.35 16.10
CA PRO A 102 5.37 4.63 17.54
C PRO A 102 4.39 3.77 18.35
N ARG A 103 4.83 3.24 19.49
CA ARG A 103 4.00 2.35 20.33
C ARG A 103 2.76 3.05 20.90
N ASN A 104 2.82 4.37 21.04
CA ASN A 104 1.84 5.23 21.69
C ASN A 104 1.14 6.19 20.70
N LEU A 105 1.05 5.82 19.42
CA LEU A 105 0.22 6.57 18.48
C LEU A 105 -1.25 6.53 18.99
N PRO A 106 -1.90 7.69 19.25
CA PRO A 106 -3.25 7.71 19.81
C PRO A 106 -4.32 7.30 18.78
N LEU A 107 -3.94 7.16 17.51
CA LEU A 107 -4.80 6.68 16.43
C LEU A 107 -4.77 5.16 16.34
N GLN A 108 -5.93 4.52 16.53
CA GLN A 108 -6.10 3.09 16.25
C GLN A 108 -6.35 2.80 14.77
N ARG A 109 -6.95 3.77 14.07
CA ARG A 109 -7.30 3.69 12.66
C ARG A 109 -6.80 4.95 11.95
N VAL A 110 -6.07 4.75 10.86
CA VAL A 110 -5.50 5.82 10.04
C VAL A 110 -6.14 5.77 8.67
N THR A 111 -6.54 6.93 8.18
CA THR A 111 -7.16 7.10 6.86
C THR A 111 -6.24 7.87 5.92
N HIS A 112 -5.51 8.86 6.44
CA HIS A 112 -4.70 9.78 5.66
C HIS A 112 -3.31 9.91 6.26
N LEU A 113 -2.33 10.16 5.39
CA LEU A 113 -0.96 10.48 5.77
C LEU A 113 -0.55 11.78 5.12
N ARG A 114 0.33 12.52 5.79
CA ARG A 114 0.99 13.71 5.26
C ARG A 114 2.49 13.51 5.32
N LEU A 115 3.14 13.48 4.16
CA LEU A 115 4.59 13.39 4.03
C LEU A 115 5.16 14.80 3.86
N ASN A 116 6.06 15.20 4.74
CA ASN A 116 6.72 16.51 4.67
C ASN A 116 8.19 16.33 4.28
N TYR A 117 8.70 17.20 3.41
CA TYR A 117 10.12 17.25 3.04
C TYR A 117 10.77 18.47 3.70
N PHE A 118 12.06 18.34 4.03
CA PHE A 118 12.82 19.43 4.64
C PHE A 118 14.21 19.57 3.99
N PRO A 119 14.49 20.66 3.25
CA PRO A 119 13.53 21.63 2.72
C PRO A 119 12.76 21.09 1.50
N ASP A 120 13.41 20.27 0.68
CA ASP A 120 12.91 19.72 -0.58
C ASP A 120 13.74 18.49 -0.99
N GLY A 121 13.50 17.94 -2.18
CA GLY A 121 14.23 16.79 -2.73
C GLY A 121 13.30 15.68 -3.20
N GLY A 122 13.84 14.48 -3.39
CA GLY A 122 13.10 13.33 -3.89
C GLY A 122 13.04 12.12 -2.96
N VAL A 123 11.92 11.41 -3.04
CA VAL A 123 11.72 10.04 -2.56
C VAL A 123 11.13 9.27 -3.73
N ALA A 124 11.67 8.09 -4.02
CA ALA A 124 11.18 7.26 -5.11
C ALA A 124 9.90 6.52 -4.73
N ARG A 125 9.84 5.97 -3.51
CA ARG A 125 8.66 5.27 -3.00
C ARG A 125 8.47 5.48 -1.50
N LEU A 126 7.21 5.70 -1.12
CA LEU A 126 6.73 5.53 0.24
C LEU A 126 5.81 4.30 0.26
N ARG A 127 6.08 3.35 1.15
CA ARG A 127 5.15 2.25 1.46
C ARG A 127 4.73 2.33 2.91
N VAL A 128 3.47 1.99 3.16
CA VAL A 128 2.86 2.01 4.49
C VAL A 128 2.33 0.61 4.74
N TRP A 129 2.83 0.00 5.80
CA TRP A 129 2.51 -1.36 6.21
C TRP A 129 1.55 -1.30 7.38
N GLY A 130 0.47 -2.08 7.31
CA GLY A 130 -0.59 -1.99 8.30
C GLY A 130 -1.59 -3.12 8.21
N LEU A 131 -2.53 -3.09 9.14
CA LEU A 131 -3.70 -3.97 9.17
C LEU A 131 -4.92 -3.14 8.78
N VAL A 132 -5.67 -3.62 7.80
CA VAL A 132 -6.93 -2.97 7.39
C VAL A 132 -7.91 -3.01 8.56
N SER A 133 -8.59 -1.88 8.79
CA SER A 133 -9.63 -1.73 9.81
C SER A 133 -10.89 -1.16 9.16
N ARG A 134 -11.87 -2.05 8.91
CA ARG A 134 -13.22 -1.70 8.46
C ARG A 134 -14.19 -1.73 9.63
N ASP A 135 -15.17 -0.84 9.60
CA ASP A 135 -16.33 -0.94 10.49
C ASP A 135 -17.29 -2.00 9.95
N LEU A 136 -17.03 -3.27 10.27
CA LEU A 136 -17.87 -4.37 9.80
C LEU A 136 -19.29 -4.28 10.37
N GLN A 137 -19.48 -3.71 11.56
CA GLN A 137 -20.81 -3.65 12.19
C GLN A 137 -21.68 -2.58 11.54
N GLY A 138 -21.12 -1.39 11.28
CA GLY A 138 -21.83 -0.31 10.58
C GLY A 138 -22.04 -0.56 9.09
N GLU A 139 -21.09 -1.23 8.42
CA GLU A 139 -21.10 -1.36 6.95
C GLU A 139 -21.71 -2.68 6.43
N LEU A 140 -21.66 -3.79 7.19
CA LEU A 140 -22.04 -5.12 6.67
C LEU A 140 -23.32 -5.71 7.28
N LEU A 141 -23.56 -5.51 8.57
CA LEU A 141 -24.75 -6.08 9.24
C LEU A 141 -26.06 -5.43 8.78
N VAL A 142 -26.01 -4.20 8.27
CA VAL A 142 -27.20 -3.48 7.77
C VAL A 142 -27.65 -4.00 6.39
N ALA A 143 -26.75 -4.63 5.61
CA ALA A 143 -27.02 -4.91 4.20
C ALA A 143 -27.51 -6.33 3.89
N GLY A 144 -27.38 -7.30 4.80
CA GLY A 144 -27.74 -8.70 4.54
C GLY A 144 -27.00 -9.32 3.33
N LYS A 145 -25.88 -8.71 2.92
CA LYS A 145 -25.11 -9.12 1.74
C LYS A 145 -24.05 -10.14 2.11
N ALA A 146 -23.84 -11.12 1.23
CA ALA A 146 -22.69 -12.02 1.33
C ALA A 146 -21.39 -11.19 1.28
N LEU A 147 -20.45 -11.53 2.17
CA LEU A 147 -19.16 -10.87 2.30
C LEU A 147 -18.04 -11.78 1.83
N ASP A 148 -17.17 -11.26 0.97
CA ASP A 148 -15.92 -11.92 0.65
C ASP A 148 -14.92 -11.75 1.80
N MET A 149 -14.75 -12.78 2.63
CA MET A 149 -13.79 -12.76 3.74
C MET A 149 -12.32 -12.80 3.30
N ALA A 150 -12.05 -13.22 2.05
CA ALA A 150 -10.69 -13.25 1.51
C ALA A 150 -10.25 -11.88 0.96
N ALA A 151 -11.19 -11.01 0.60
CA ALA A 151 -10.88 -9.68 0.09
C ALA A 151 -10.01 -8.86 1.07
N VAL A 152 -9.01 -8.16 0.52
CA VAL A 152 -8.09 -7.32 1.32
C VAL A 152 -8.81 -6.21 2.06
N GLU A 153 -9.91 -5.70 1.49
CA GLU A 153 -10.76 -4.68 2.13
C GLU A 153 -11.38 -5.16 3.44
N ASN A 154 -11.55 -6.48 3.59
CA ASN A 154 -12.09 -7.12 4.78
C ASN A 154 -10.99 -7.74 5.65
N GLY A 155 -9.72 -7.40 5.39
CA GLY A 155 -8.56 -7.85 6.16
C GLY A 155 -7.91 -9.14 5.66
N GLY A 156 -8.35 -9.68 4.53
CA GLY A 156 -7.75 -10.86 3.92
C GLY A 156 -6.27 -10.64 3.57
N ARG A 157 -5.43 -11.64 3.86
CA ARG A 157 -3.98 -11.57 3.68
C ARG A 157 -3.41 -12.89 3.19
N GLY A 158 -2.60 -12.84 2.14
CA GLY A 158 -1.72 -13.95 1.77
C GLY A 158 -0.58 -14.04 2.76
N ILE A 159 -0.54 -15.11 3.57
CA ILE A 159 0.49 -15.32 4.60
C ILE A 159 1.71 -16.05 4.02
N ALA A 160 1.47 -16.99 3.12
CA ALA A 160 2.50 -17.80 2.49
C ALA A 160 2.03 -18.26 1.10
N CYS A 161 2.98 -18.71 0.29
CA CYS A 161 2.73 -19.39 -0.98
C CYS A 161 3.95 -20.24 -1.35
N SER A 162 3.74 -21.22 -2.23
CA SER A 162 4.81 -22.11 -2.69
C SER A 162 5.81 -21.40 -3.63
N ASN A 163 5.37 -20.47 -4.48
CA ASN A 163 6.23 -19.84 -5.48
C ASN A 163 5.74 -18.43 -5.85
N GLN A 164 6.62 -17.48 -6.16
CA GLN A 164 6.26 -16.13 -6.64
C GLN A 164 7.10 -15.76 -7.87
N HIS A 165 6.88 -16.44 -9.00
CA HIS A 165 7.65 -16.16 -10.22
C HIS A 165 7.30 -14.79 -10.79
N TYR A 166 6.01 -14.49 -10.94
CA TYR A 166 5.51 -13.14 -11.24
C TYR A 166 4.38 -12.76 -10.30
N GLY A 167 4.34 -11.47 -9.94
CA GLY A 167 3.36 -10.95 -9.00
C GLY A 167 3.48 -11.57 -7.61
N VAL A 168 2.45 -11.35 -6.78
CA VAL A 168 2.44 -11.81 -5.38
C VAL A 168 1.03 -12.22 -4.97
N PRO A 169 0.83 -13.21 -4.07
CA PRO A 169 -0.49 -13.74 -3.70
C PRO A 169 -1.49 -12.68 -3.24
N ARG A 170 -1.01 -11.60 -2.59
CA ARG A 170 -1.87 -10.48 -2.15
C ARG A 170 -2.59 -9.76 -3.29
N ASN A 171 -2.12 -9.91 -4.52
CA ASN A 171 -2.74 -9.33 -5.70
C ASN A 171 -4.11 -9.97 -5.97
N LEU A 172 -4.27 -11.28 -5.68
CA LEU A 172 -5.54 -12.01 -5.83
C LEU A 172 -6.64 -11.49 -4.88
N LEU A 173 -6.25 -10.78 -3.81
CA LEU A 173 -7.18 -10.28 -2.80
C LEU A 173 -7.60 -8.82 -3.07
N GLN A 174 -7.07 -8.20 -4.13
CA GLN A 174 -7.37 -6.80 -4.47
C GLN A 174 -8.77 -6.67 -5.08
N PRO A 175 -9.42 -5.49 -4.95
CA PRO A 175 -10.70 -5.23 -5.61
C PRO A 175 -10.59 -5.27 -7.14
N GLY A 176 -11.68 -5.67 -7.79
CA GLY A 176 -11.81 -5.66 -9.24
C GLY A 176 -11.09 -6.82 -9.92
N ARG A 177 -10.94 -6.73 -11.25
CA ARG A 177 -10.13 -7.65 -12.04
C ARG A 177 -8.87 -6.89 -12.47
N GLY A 178 -7.71 -7.51 -12.31
CA GLY A 178 -6.44 -6.94 -12.78
C GLY A 178 -6.50 -6.52 -14.24
N VAL A 179 -5.72 -5.51 -14.62
CA VAL A 179 -5.63 -5.00 -15.99
C VAL A 179 -4.85 -5.99 -16.86
N ASP A 180 -3.76 -6.52 -16.31
CA ASP A 180 -2.91 -7.50 -16.96
C ASP A 180 -2.37 -8.56 -15.97
N MET A 181 -1.45 -9.41 -16.43
CA MET A 181 -0.89 -10.50 -15.62
C MET A 181 -0.02 -10.01 -14.45
N GLY A 182 0.50 -8.77 -14.50
CA GLY A 182 1.29 -8.17 -13.43
C GLY A 182 0.46 -7.86 -12.17
N ASP A 183 -0.85 -7.69 -12.35
CA ASP A 183 -1.83 -7.55 -11.27
C ASP A 183 -2.28 -8.91 -10.71
N GLY A 184 -1.70 -10.02 -11.17
CA GLY A 184 -1.99 -11.37 -10.72
C GLY A 184 -0.91 -11.96 -9.80
N TRP A 185 -0.97 -13.28 -9.66
CA TRP A 185 0.09 -14.10 -9.07
C TRP A 185 0.30 -15.31 -9.99
N GLU A 186 1.54 -15.51 -10.43
CA GLU A 186 1.93 -16.57 -11.34
C GLU A 186 3.06 -17.39 -10.73
N THR A 187 2.89 -18.71 -10.76
CA THR A 187 3.92 -19.67 -10.35
C THR A 187 4.78 -20.08 -11.55
N ALA A 188 6.06 -20.31 -11.31
CA ALA A 188 6.98 -20.82 -12.32
C ALA A 188 6.47 -22.15 -12.91
N ARG A 189 6.81 -22.39 -14.18
CA ARG A 189 6.58 -23.68 -14.82
C ARG A 189 7.54 -24.71 -14.23
N HIS A 190 6.99 -25.81 -13.68
CA HIS A 190 7.81 -26.90 -13.21
C HIS A 190 8.54 -27.57 -14.39
N PRO A 191 9.89 -27.67 -14.41
CA PRO A 191 10.64 -28.16 -15.57
C PRO A 191 10.25 -29.58 -16.01
N HIS A 192 9.87 -30.41 -15.03
CA HIS A 192 9.46 -31.80 -15.26
C HIS A 192 7.94 -31.98 -15.38
N ARG A 193 7.16 -30.90 -15.49
CA ARG A 193 5.70 -31.01 -15.67
C ARG A 193 5.40 -31.86 -16.92
N PRO A 194 4.61 -32.95 -16.80
CA PRO A 194 4.27 -33.76 -17.95
C PRO A 194 3.43 -32.96 -18.96
N PRO A 195 3.50 -33.28 -20.26
CA PRO A 195 2.72 -32.59 -21.30
C PRO A 195 1.21 -32.82 -21.15
N VAL A 196 0.81 -33.90 -20.50
CA VAL A 196 -0.58 -34.23 -20.17
C VAL A 196 -0.69 -34.38 -18.66
N VAL A 197 -1.50 -33.52 -18.05
CA VAL A 197 -1.81 -33.59 -16.61
C VAL A 197 -2.96 -34.56 -16.42
N ALA A 198 -2.69 -35.70 -15.79
CA ALA A 198 -3.75 -36.61 -15.38
C ALA A 198 -4.52 -36.01 -14.20
N ILE A 199 -5.85 -36.18 -14.19
CA ILE A 199 -6.70 -35.76 -13.08
C ILE A 199 -7.18 -37.03 -12.38
N ASP A 200 -7.04 -37.08 -11.07
CA ASP A 200 -7.62 -38.14 -10.26
C ASP A 200 -9.15 -38.00 -10.27
N PRO A 201 -9.90 -38.99 -10.81
CA PRO A 201 -11.35 -38.91 -10.90
C PRO A 201 -12.07 -38.95 -9.54
N ALA A 202 -11.41 -39.41 -8.47
CA ALA A 202 -12.00 -39.45 -7.12
C ALA A 202 -11.91 -38.10 -6.40
N THR A 203 -10.80 -37.35 -6.60
CA THR A 203 -10.53 -36.10 -5.89
C THR A 203 -10.66 -34.84 -6.76
N GLY A 204 -10.59 -34.99 -8.08
CA GLY A 204 -10.53 -33.87 -9.03
C GLY A 204 -9.18 -33.14 -9.04
N LEU A 205 -8.19 -33.63 -8.30
CA LEU A 205 -6.86 -33.03 -8.21
C LEU A 205 -5.93 -33.57 -9.29
N SER A 206 -4.90 -32.80 -9.62
CA SER A 206 -3.82 -33.25 -10.52
C SER A 206 -3.14 -34.49 -9.94
N ALA A 207 -3.19 -35.61 -10.64
CA ALA A 207 -2.41 -36.81 -10.36
C ALA A 207 -0.97 -36.60 -10.83
N SER A 208 -0.19 -35.91 -10.00
CA SER A 208 1.22 -35.62 -10.22
C SER A 208 2.02 -35.98 -8.97
N ASP A 209 3.16 -36.65 -9.16
CA ASP A 209 4.15 -36.94 -8.13
C ASP A 209 5.09 -35.75 -7.87
N LEU A 210 5.06 -34.74 -8.74
CA LEU A 210 5.77 -33.48 -8.54
C LEU A 210 5.21 -32.76 -7.31
N SER A 211 6.08 -32.52 -6.33
CA SER A 211 5.77 -31.68 -5.19
C SER A 211 5.58 -30.23 -5.60
N ASP A 212 4.87 -29.47 -4.79
CA ASP A 212 4.97 -28.02 -4.83
C ASP A 212 6.44 -27.60 -4.63
N TRP A 213 6.83 -26.50 -5.27
CA TRP A 213 8.18 -25.93 -5.21
C TRP A 213 8.74 -25.96 -3.78
N TYR A 214 9.79 -26.75 -3.53
CA TYR A 214 10.50 -26.71 -2.26
C TYR A 214 11.26 -25.39 -2.13
N TRP A 215 11.19 -24.78 -0.95
CA TRP A 215 12.02 -23.64 -0.62
C TRP A 215 13.44 -24.15 -0.32
N GLU A 216 14.34 -24.07 -1.29
CA GLU A 216 15.78 -24.18 -1.02
C GLU A 216 16.30 -22.80 -0.61
N GLY A 217 16.39 -22.59 0.71
CA GLY A 217 17.31 -21.67 1.42
C GLY A 217 17.38 -20.21 0.98
#